data_AF-X1MBI1-F1
#
_entry.id   AF-X1MBI1-F1
#
_cell.length_a   1.000
_cell.length_b   1.000
_cell.length_c   1.000
_cell.angle_alpha   90.00
_cell.angle_beta   90.00
_cell.angle_gamma   90.00
#
_symmetry.space_group_name_H-M   'P 1'
#
loop_
_entity.id
_entity.type
_entity.pdbx_description
1 polymer ?
#
loop_
_entity_poly.entity_id
_entity_poly.type
_entity_poly.pdbx_seq_one_letter_code
_entity_poly.pdbx_strand_id
1 'polypeptide(L)'
;RSVKEGEKARFEARIAGGFAPYSYEWDFGDGETSTAEYPTHAYKSAGEYTVSLKVTDDKGNTDSETRSEYITVLPSWSAGSIVSGAWKGLVTFGHVLANIFIWLGIFSPVWIIGGVIVYFAWWRRRKRRAA
;
A
#
# COMPACT_ATOMS: atom_id res chain seq x y z
N ARG A 1 0.98 -16.74 -7.37
CA ARG A 1 1.81 -15.68 -6.74
C ARG A 1 0.94 -14.44 -6.57
N SER A 2 1.02 -13.71 -5.45
CA SER A 2 0.17 -12.53 -5.24
C SER A 2 0.96 -11.22 -5.31
N VAL A 3 0.42 -10.21 -6.01
CA VAL A 3 0.99 -8.85 -6.12
C VAL A 3 -0.13 -7.82 -5.97
N LYS A 4 0.20 -6.58 -5.59
CA LYS A 4 -0.80 -5.50 -5.62
C LYS A 4 -0.91 -4.90 -7.01
N GLU A 5 -2.07 -4.35 -7.32
CA GLU A 5 -2.29 -3.53 -8.50
C GLU A 5 -1.23 -2.41 -8.58
N GLY A 6 -0.61 -2.27 -9.75
CA GLY A 6 0.50 -1.34 -10.00
C GLY A 6 1.86 -1.79 -9.46
N GLU A 7 1.95 -2.91 -8.72
CA GLU A 7 3.22 -3.47 -8.27
C GLU A 7 3.91 -4.29 -9.37
N LYS A 8 5.23 -4.17 -9.50
CA LYS A 8 6.01 -4.90 -10.50
C LYS A 8 6.22 -6.36 -10.09
N ALA A 9 5.69 -7.29 -10.88
CA ALA A 9 6.00 -8.71 -10.83
C ALA A 9 7.20 -9.03 -11.74
N ARG A 10 8.25 -9.66 -11.19
CA ARG A 10 9.40 -10.17 -11.96
C ARG A 10 9.15 -11.60 -12.44
N PHE A 11 9.45 -11.91 -13.70
CA PHE A 11 9.33 -13.25 -14.26
C PHE A 11 10.70 -13.84 -14.58
N GLU A 12 10.78 -15.17 -14.51
CA GLU A 12 11.98 -15.93 -14.78
C GLU A 12 11.60 -17.23 -15.49
N ALA A 13 12.37 -17.59 -16.51
CA ALA A 13 12.28 -18.87 -17.20
C ALA A 13 13.36 -19.82 -16.66
N ARG A 14 13.04 -21.12 -16.58
CA ARG A 14 14.03 -22.16 -16.30
C ARG A 14 14.12 -23.07 -17.51
N ILE A 15 15.12 -22.84 -18.35
CA ILE A 15 15.35 -23.64 -19.55
C ILE A 15 16.19 -24.87 -19.19
N ALA A 16 15.76 -26.05 -19.63
CA ALA A 16 16.52 -27.28 -19.49
C ALA A 16 16.72 -27.90 -20.89
N GLY A 17 17.95 -27.80 -21.41
CA GLY A 17 18.29 -28.27 -22.76
C GLY A 17 18.26 -27.15 -23.82
N GLY A 18 18.38 -27.53 -25.10
CA GLY A 18 18.42 -26.61 -26.24
C GLY A 18 19.81 -26.05 -26.56
N PHE A 19 19.87 -25.23 -27.62
CA PHE A 19 21.10 -24.54 -28.05
C PHE A 19 20.92 -23.03 -27.92
N ALA A 20 21.71 -22.40 -27.05
CA ALA A 20 21.76 -20.94 -26.92
C ALA A 20 22.32 -20.28 -28.20
N PRO A 21 21.95 -19.01 -28.49
CA PRO A 21 21.08 -18.12 -27.71
C PRO A 21 19.59 -18.47 -27.77
N TYR A 22 18.84 -18.08 -26.73
CA TYR A 22 17.39 -18.23 -26.67
C TYR A 22 16.70 -16.90 -26.96
N SER A 23 15.52 -16.97 -27.58
CA SER A 23 14.57 -15.87 -27.68
C SER A 23 13.33 -16.20 -26.85
N TYR A 24 12.81 -15.19 -26.15
CA TYR A 24 11.69 -15.32 -25.24
C TYR A 24 10.50 -14.53 -25.79
N GLU A 25 9.31 -15.04 -25.57
CA GLU A 25 8.04 -14.38 -25.85
C GLU A 25 7.11 -14.67 -24.68
N TRP A 26 6.95 -13.67 -23.81
CA TRP A 26 6.08 -13.68 -22.65
C TRP A 26 4.73 -13.06 -23.00
N ASP A 27 3.65 -13.70 -22.60
CA ASP A 27 2.30 -13.15 -22.56
C ASP A 27 1.82 -13.18 -21.10
N PHE A 28 1.49 -12.00 -20.58
CA PHE A 28 1.10 -11.84 -19.17
C PHE A 28 -0.39 -12.09 -18.91
N GLY A 29 -1.19 -12.36 -19.95
CA GLY A 29 -2.62 -12.63 -19.87
C GLY A 29 -3.51 -11.38 -19.74
N ASP A 30 -2.91 -10.19 -19.79
CA ASP A 30 -3.61 -8.89 -19.77
C ASP A 30 -3.53 -8.15 -21.11
N GLY A 31 -2.98 -8.80 -22.14
CA GLY A 31 -2.76 -8.25 -23.47
C GLY A 31 -1.38 -7.59 -23.65
N GLU A 32 -0.57 -7.47 -22.60
CA GLU A 32 0.82 -7.02 -22.72
C GLU A 32 1.77 -8.21 -22.86
N THR A 33 2.84 -8.02 -23.64
CA THR A 33 3.85 -9.06 -23.93
C THR A 33 5.27 -8.54 -23.71
N SER A 34 6.25 -9.44 -23.60
CA SER A 34 7.66 -9.06 -23.49
C SER A 34 8.60 -10.08 -24.14
N THR A 35 9.71 -9.60 -24.67
CA THR A 35 10.77 -10.45 -25.25
C THR A 35 12.05 -10.50 -24.40
N ALA A 36 12.05 -9.88 -23.23
CA ALA A 36 13.18 -9.91 -22.32
C ALA A 36 13.30 -11.28 -21.63
N GLU A 37 14.53 -11.69 -21.31
CA GLU A 37 14.79 -12.92 -20.54
C GLU A 37 14.25 -12.83 -19.10
N TYR A 38 14.38 -11.64 -18.48
CA TYR A 38 13.91 -11.35 -17.12
C TYR A 38 12.98 -10.13 -17.10
N PRO A 39 11.74 -10.22 -17.63
CA PRO A 39 10.86 -9.07 -17.68
C PRO A 39 10.28 -8.76 -16.30
N THR A 40 9.95 -7.48 -16.10
CA THR A 40 9.10 -7.03 -14.99
C THR A 40 7.83 -6.43 -15.54
N HIS A 41 6.68 -6.86 -15.05
CA HIS A 41 5.38 -6.38 -15.49
C HIS A 41 4.52 -5.88 -14.33
N ALA A 42 3.75 -4.82 -14.53
CA ALA A 42 2.86 -4.27 -13.51
C ALA A 42 1.41 -4.31 -14.01
N TYR A 43 0.58 -5.10 -13.34
CA TYR A 43 -0.82 -5.26 -13.69
C TYR A 43 -1.65 -4.06 -13.25
N LYS A 44 -2.44 -3.52 -14.18
CA LYS A 44 -3.25 -2.31 -13.98
C LYS A 44 -4.57 -2.55 -13.26
N SER A 45 -5.05 -3.79 -13.24
CA SER A 45 -6.33 -4.17 -12.64
C SER A 45 -6.14 -5.35 -11.69
N ALA A 46 -6.96 -5.40 -10.65
CA ALA A 46 -7.08 -6.59 -9.81
C ALA A 46 -7.73 -7.75 -10.59
N GLY A 47 -7.26 -8.97 -10.36
CA GLY A 47 -7.73 -10.15 -11.08
C GLY A 47 -6.72 -11.29 -11.05
N GLU A 48 -7.09 -12.41 -11.66
CA GLU A 48 -6.20 -13.55 -11.86
C GLU A 48 -5.73 -13.59 -13.31
N TYR A 49 -4.43 -13.77 -13.50
CA TYR A 49 -3.80 -13.70 -14.80
C TYR A 49 -3.08 -15.02 -15.12
N THR A 50 -3.39 -15.54 -16.30
CA THR A 50 -2.73 -16.70 -16.90
C THR A 50 -1.52 -16.22 -17.66
N VAL A 51 -0.34 -16.75 -17.35
CA VAL A 51 0.92 -16.34 -17.98
C VAL A 51 1.40 -17.44 -18.91
N SER A 52 1.75 -17.08 -20.14
CA SER A 52 2.34 -17.98 -21.12
C SER A 52 3.75 -17.52 -21.46
N LEU A 53 4.65 -18.48 -21.62
CA LEU A 53 6.01 -18.27 -22.09
C LEU A 53 6.24 -19.18 -23.28
N LYS A 54 6.71 -18.60 -24.38
CA LYS A 54 7.29 -19.35 -25.49
C LYS A 54 8.77 -19.03 -25.62
N VAL A 55 9.59 -20.05 -25.80
CA VAL A 55 11.04 -19.92 -25.96
C VAL A 55 11.47 -20.60 -27.25
N THR A 56 12.32 -19.93 -28.03
CA THR A 56 12.91 -20.48 -29.25
C THR A 56 14.43 -20.54 -29.11
N ASP A 57 15.02 -21.68 -29.45
CA ASP A 57 16.48 -21.87 -29.46
C ASP A 57 17.13 -21.46 -30.80
N ASP A 58 18.46 -21.47 -30.87
CA ASP A 58 19.23 -21.09 -32.07
C ASP A 58 19.00 -22.04 -33.26
N LYS A 59 18.51 -23.26 -33.01
CA LYS A 59 18.16 -24.23 -34.04
C LYS A 59 16.73 -24.08 -34.54
N GLY A 60 15.98 -23.12 -33.99
CA GLY A 60 14.59 -22.87 -34.32
C GLY A 60 13.60 -23.80 -33.61
N ASN A 61 14.05 -24.58 -32.63
CA ASN A 61 13.15 -25.38 -31.80
C ASN A 61 12.41 -24.45 -30.85
N THR A 62 11.09 -24.63 -30.76
CA THR A 62 10.23 -23.85 -29.87
C THR A 62 9.62 -24.73 -28.79
N ASP A 63 9.59 -24.24 -27.56
CA ASP A 63 8.81 -24.80 -26.46
C ASP A 63 7.92 -23.72 -25.85
N SER A 64 6.77 -24.12 -25.31
CA SER A 64 5.82 -23.19 -24.69
C SER A 64 5.22 -23.75 -23.40
N GLU A 65 5.21 -22.94 -22.36
CA GLU A 65 4.62 -23.27 -21.07
C GLU A 65 3.56 -22.22 -20.70
N THR A 66 2.33 -22.69 -20.43
CA THR A 66 1.23 -21.85 -19.96
C THR A 66 0.87 -22.22 -18.53
N ARG A 67 0.82 -21.23 -17.64
CA ARG A 67 0.39 -21.39 -16.26
C ARG A 67 -0.86 -20.58 -15.97
N SER A 68 -1.97 -21.29 -15.81
CA SER A 68 -3.24 -20.71 -15.39
C SER A 68 -3.16 -20.17 -13.96
N GLU A 69 -3.80 -19.02 -13.71
CA GLU A 69 -3.91 -18.39 -12.39
C GLU A 69 -2.54 -18.18 -11.70
N TYR A 70 -1.48 -17.98 -12.49
CA TYR A 70 -0.13 -17.88 -11.98
C TYR A 70 0.07 -16.61 -11.14
N ILE A 71 -0.57 -15.51 -11.53
CA ILE A 71 -0.55 -14.23 -10.81
C ILE A 71 -1.95 -13.86 -10.33
N THR A 72 -2.08 -13.58 -9.03
CA THR A 72 -3.27 -13.00 -8.41
C THR A 72 -2.97 -11.56 -8.03
N VAL A 73 -3.63 -10.61 -8.67
CA VAL A 73 -3.48 -9.18 -8.43
C VAL A 73 -4.56 -8.72 -7.47
N LEU A 74 -4.14 -8.23 -6.31
CA LEU A 74 -5.03 -7.68 -5.31
C LEU A 74 -5.24 -6.18 -5.57
N PRO A 75 -6.44 -5.63 -5.28
CA PRO A 75 -6.68 -4.20 -5.44
C PRO A 75 -5.71 -3.41 -4.58
N SER A 76 -5.19 -2.31 -5.14
CA SER A 76 -4.26 -1.40 -4.45
C SER A 76 -4.92 -0.68 -3.26
N TRP A 77 -6.25 -0.55 -3.30
CA TRP A 77 -7.07 0.10 -2.30
C TRP A 77 -7.92 -0.94 -1.57
N SER A 78 -7.73 -1.04 -0.25
CA SER A 78 -8.67 -1.73 0.62
C SER A 78 -9.47 -0.70 1.42
N ALA A 79 -10.73 -0.99 1.74
CA ALA A 79 -11.56 -0.14 2.60
C ALA A 79 -10.84 0.20 3.93
N GLY A 80 -10.02 -0.72 4.46
CA GLY A 80 -9.17 -0.46 5.63
C GLY A 80 -8.03 0.55 5.40
N SER A 81 -7.52 0.65 4.18
CA SER A 81 -6.47 1.62 3.81
C SER A 81 -7.01 3.06 3.78
N ILE A 82 -8.27 3.25 3.39
CA ILE A 82 -8.93 4.56 3.37
C ILE A 82 -9.18 5.08 4.79
N VAL A 83 -9.66 4.20 5.68
CA VAL A 83 -9.94 4.55 7.09
C VAL A 83 -8.64 4.89 7.84
N SER A 84 -7.58 4.10 7.64
CA SER A 84 -6.28 4.36 8.26
C SER A 84 -5.60 5.62 7.71
N GLY A 85 -5.71 5.89 6.41
CA GLY A 85 -5.27 7.15 5.80
C GLY A 85 -6.04 8.37 6.34
N ALA A 86 -7.36 8.25 6.47
CA ALA A 86 -8.21 9.29 7.05
C ALA A 86 -7.87 9.57 8.51
N TRP A 87 -7.64 8.53 9.32
CA TRP A 87 -7.25 8.70 10.73
C TRP A 87 -5.86 9.35 10.87
N LYS A 88 -4.89 8.94 10.05
CA LYS A 88 -3.58 9.64 9.98
C LYS A 88 -3.76 11.11 9.64
N GLY A 89 -4.59 11.44 8.66
CA GLY A 89 -4.92 12.82 8.31
C GLY A 89 -5.56 13.60 9.47
N LEU A 90 -6.53 13.00 10.17
CA LEU A 90 -7.19 13.60 11.33
C LEU A 90 -6.23 13.85 12.49
N VAL A 91 -5.35 12.88 12.79
CA VAL A 91 -4.33 13.01 13.85
C VAL A 91 -3.31 14.09 13.50
N THR A 92 -2.84 14.14 12.25
CA THR A 92 -1.93 15.20 11.78
C THR A 92 -2.57 16.57 11.86
N PHE A 93 -3.82 16.71 11.44
CA PHE A 93 -4.58 17.95 11.59
C PHE A 93 -4.73 18.36 13.06
N GLY A 94 -5.07 17.41 13.95
CA GLY A 94 -5.15 17.64 15.39
C GLY A 94 -3.83 18.11 16.00
N HIS A 95 -2.70 17.51 15.60
CA HIS A 95 -1.37 17.95 16.04
C HIS A 95 -1.02 19.36 15.55
N VAL A 96 -1.37 19.71 14.30
CA VAL A 96 -1.15 21.07 13.77
C VAL A 96 -1.96 22.08 14.57
N LEU A 97 -3.23 21.80 14.84
CA LEU A 97 -4.07 22.66 15.68
C LEU A 97 -3.52 22.79 17.10
N ALA A 98 -3.12 21.69 17.74
CA ALA A 98 -2.52 21.71 19.06
C ALA A 98 -1.26 22.59 19.10
N ASN A 99 -0.41 22.49 18.08
CA ASN A 99 0.81 23.30 17.99
C ASN A 99 0.51 24.79 17.77
N ILE A 100 -0.50 25.11 16.96
CA ILE A 100 -1.00 26.49 16.77
C ILE A 100 -1.54 27.05 18.09
N PHE A 101 -2.31 26.27 18.84
CA PHE A 101 -2.87 26.72 20.13
C PHE A 101 -1.80 26.93 21.22
N ILE A 102 -0.72 26.15 21.18
CA ILE A 102 0.46 26.36 22.04
C ILE A 102 1.14 27.69 21.68
N TRP A 103 1.34 27.94 20.38
CA TRP A 103 1.99 29.16 19.88
C TRP A 103 1.17 30.42 20.14
N LEU A 104 -0.16 30.31 20.06
CA LEU A 104 -1.10 31.38 20.40
C LEU A 104 -1.34 31.55 21.91
N GLY A 105 -0.77 30.68 22.76
CA GLY A 105 -0.88 30.76 24.22
C GLY A 105 -2.27 30.43 24.80
N ILE A 106 -3.19 29.92 23.97
CA ILE A 106 -4.59 29.65 24.33
C ILE A 106 -4.72 28.34 25.15
N PHE A 107 -3.76 27.42 25.00
CA PHE A 107 -3.66 26.17 25.74
C PHE A 107 -2.31 26.00 26.44
N SER A 108 -1.79 27.07 27.06
CA SER A 108 -0.66 26.90 27.98
C SER A 108 -1.09 26.00 29.15
N PRO A 109 -0.28 25.00 29.57
CA PRO A 109 -0.57 24.16 30.75
C PRO A 109 -0.92 24.98 32.00
N VAL A 110 -0.40 26.21 32.08
CA VAL A 110 -0.67 27.18 33.15
C VAL A 110 -2.15 27.58 33.23
N TRP A 111 -2.85 27.67 32.09
CA TRP A 111 -4.28 28.02 32.03
C TRP A 111 -5.19 26.89 32.48
N ILE A 112 -4.85 25.64 32.15
CA ILE A 112 -5.57 24.44 32.62
C ILE A 112 -5.41 24.30 34.14
N ILE A 113 -4.18 24.46 34.65
CA ILE A 113 -3.91 24.43 36.09
C ILE A 113 -4.67 25.56 36.81
N GLY A 114 -4.66 26.77 36.26
CA GLY A 114 -5.42 27.91 36.78
C GLY A 114 -6.94 27.65 36.82
N GLY A 115 -7.51 27.09 35.74
CA GLY A 115 -8.92 26.75 35.66
C GLY A 115 -9.36 25.68 36.67
N VAL A 116 -8.54 24.64 36.87
CA VAL A 116 -8.79 23.58 37.86
C VAL A 116 -8.77 24.15 39.29
N ILE A 117 -7.82 25.03 39.60
CA ILE A 117 -7.73 25.69 40.91
C ILE A 117 -8.99 26.52 41.19
N VAL A 118 -9.44 27.33 40.22
CA VAL A 118 -10.65 28.17 40.35
C VAL A 118 -11.90 27.30 40.50
N TYR A 119 -12.03 26.24 39.71
CA TYR A 119 -13.14 25.29 39.79
C TYR A 119 -13.23 24.64 41.18
N PHE A 120 -12.10 24.15 41.72
CA PHE A 120 -12.06 23.55 43.05
C PHE A 120 -12.31 24.56 44.18
N ALA A 121 -11.85 25.81 44.04
CA ALA A 121 -12.14 26.88 45.01
C ALA A 121 -13.63 27.23 45.03
N TRP A 122 -14.25 27.36 43.85
CA TRP A 122 -15.69 27.62 43.71
C TRP A 122 -16.54 26.48 44.28
N TRP A 123 -16.19 25.23 43.96
CA TRP A 123 -16.89 24.05 44.48
C TRP A 123 -16.84 23.98 46.02
N ARG A 124 -15.68 24.29 46.62
CA ARG A 124 -15.53 24.38 48.08
C ARG A 124 -16.44 25.44 48.69
N ARG A 125 -16.55 26.61 48.05
CA ARG A 125 -17.41 27.71 48.51
C ARG A 125 -18.89 27.36 48.41
N ARG A 126 -19.29 26.63 47.38
CA ARG A 126 -20.66 26.16 47.18
C ARG A 126 -21.09 25.17 48.27
N LYS A 127 -20.22 24.21 48.64
CA LYS A 127 -20.53 23.27 49.73
C LYS A 127 -20.71 23.94 51.09
N ARG A 128 -19.98 25.02 51.37
CA ARG A 128 -20.13 25.79 52.62
C ARG A 128 -21.42 26.61 52.73
N ARG A 129 -22.16 26.78 51.62
CA ARG A 129 -23.46 27.46 51.61
C ARG A 129 -24.64 26.49 51.70
N ALA A 130 -24.36 25.18 51.74
CA ALA A 130 -25.34 24.11 51.79
C ALA A 130 -25.36 23.39 53.17
N ALA A 131 -24.61 23.92 54.14
CA ALA A 131 -24.61 23.53 55.56
C ALA A 131 -24.92 24.79 56.37
#